data_AF-A0A2E5C0F1-F1
#
_entry.id   AF-A0A2E5C0F1-F1
#
_cell.length_a   1.000
_cell.length_b   1.000
_cell.length_c   1.000
_cell.angle_alpha   90.00
_cell.angle_beta   90.00
_cell.angle_gamma   90.00
#
_symmetry.space_group_name_H-M   'P 1'
#
loop_
_entity.id
_entity.type
_entity.pdbx_description
1 polymer ?
#
loop_
_entity_poly.entity_id
_entity_poly.type
_entity_poly.pdbx_seq_one_letter_code
_entity_poly.pdbx_strand_id
1 'polypeptide(L)' 'MDSFKSIPIIDVGEIEENNRLKNNTLVHQTRRAYSKIGFAYIVNHSIDQCLVENLFQKSCEFHSLLYEAKMK' A
#
# COMPACT_ATOMS: atom_id res chain seq x y z
N MET A 1 0.47 -18.00 -18.59
CA MET A 1 0.43 -16.92 -17.59
C MET A 1 1.29 -15.79 -18.12
N ASP A 2 0.76 -14.58 -18.20
CA ASP A 2 1.55 -13.41 -18.59
C ASP A 2 2.63 -13.19 -17.52
N SER A 3 3.90 -13.38 -17.90
CA SER A 3 5.03 -13.06 -17.04
C SER A 3 5.16 -11.53 -16.96
N PHE A 4 4.93 -10.95 -15.78
CA PHE A 4 5.16 -9.53 -15.54
C PHE A 4 6.60 -9.34 -15.03
N LYS A 5 7.32 -8.36 -15.60
CA LYS A 5 8.74 -8.13 -15.30
C LYS A 5 8.98 -7.44 -13.96
N SER A 6 8.00 -6.71 -13.45
CA SER A 6 8.07 -5.96 -12.20
C SER A 6 6.69 -5.79 -11.58
N ILE A 7 6.66 -5.63 -10.26
CA ILE A 7 5.44 -5.37 -9.50
C ILE A 7 4.95 -3.96 -9.85
N PRO A 8 3.68 -3.77 -10.21
CA PRO A 8 3.12 -2.45 -10.49
C PRO A 8 3.23 -1.53 -9.27
N ILE A 9 3.48 -0.25 -9.52
CA ILE A 9 3.39 0.83 -8.54
C ILE A 9 2.20 1.69 -8.92
N ILE A 10 1.30 1.93 -7.97
CA ILE A 10 0.10 2.75 -8.12
C ILE A 10 0.33 4.01 -7.28
N ASP A 11 0.43 5.17 -7.94
CA ASP A 11 0.54 6.46 -7.28
C ASP A 11 -0.86 7.03 -7.06
N VAL A 12 -1.34 6.98 -5.81
CA VAL A 12 -2.67 7.50 -5.46
C VAL A 12 -2.63 8.99 -5.07
N GLY A 13 -1.45 9.59 -5.00
CA GLY A 13 -1.30 11.04 -4.87
C GLY A 13 -1.80 11.80 -6.10
N GLU A 14 -1.94 11.11 -7.24
CA GLU A 14 -2.53 11.66 -8.47
C GLU A 14 -4.06 11.77 -8.44
N ILE A 15 -4.73 11.30 -7.38
CA ILE A 15 -6.18 11.45 -7.23
C ILE A 15 -6.50 12.93 -7.04
N GLU A 16 -7.20 13.50 -8.03
CA GLU A 16 -7.61 14.90 -8.03
C GLU A 16 -9.13 14.98 -8.18
N GLU A 17 -9.81 15.68 -7.26
CA GLU A 17 -11.28 15.74 -7.18
C GLU A 17 -11.93 16.15 -8.52
N ASN A 18 -11.27 17.01 -9.29
CA ASN A 18 -11.78 17.57 -10.55
C ASN A 18 -11.09 17.04 -11.81
N ASN A 19 -10.23 16.01 -11.72
CA ASN A 19 -9.50 15.47 -12.87
C ASN A 19 -9.94 14.07 -13.26
N ARG A 20 -11.06 13.98 -13.97
CA ARG A 20 -11.63 12.71 -14.46
C ARG A 20 -10.64 11.87 -15.29
N LEU A 21 -9.79 12.51 -16.09
CA LEU A 21 -8.85 11.80 -16.96
C LEU A 21 -7.74 11.11 -16.15
N LYS A 22 -7.13 11.81 -15.18
CA LYS A 22 -6.16 11.20 -14.26
C LYS A 22 -6.78 10.09 -13.42
N ASN A 23 -7.97 10.36 -12.85
CA ASN A 23 -8.67 9.37 -12.04
C ASN A 23 -9.02 8.10 -12.84
N ASN A 24 -9.44 8.23 -14.09
CA ASN A 24 -9.69 7.08 -14.97
C ASN A 24 -8.41 6.28 -15.24
N THR A 25 -7.28 6.95 -15.46
CA THR A 25 -5.98 6.27 -15.64
C THR A 25 -5.63 5.43 -14.42
N LEU A 26 -5.78 5.98 -13.22
CA LEU A 26 -5.53 5.28 -11.97
C LEU A 26 -6.45 4.07 -11.79
N VAL A 27 -7.74 4.22 -12.12
CA VAL A 27 -8.72 3.11 -12.11
C VAL A 27 -8.30 1.99 -13.06
N HIS A 28 -7.86 2.33 -14.28
CA HIS A 28 -7.39 1.33 -15.25
C HIS A 28 -6.11 0.62 -14.80
N GLN A 29 -5.15 1.34 -14.22
CA GLN A 29 -3.94 0.77 -13.65
C GLN A 29 -4.26 -0.20 -12.50
N THR A 30 -5.12 0.24 -11.59
CA THR A 30 -5.59 -0.56 -10.44
C THR A 30 -6.28 -1.84 -10.92
N ARG A 31 -7.25 -1.71 -11.85
CA ARG A 31 -7.94 -2.86 -12.43
C ARG A 31 -6.97 -3.83 -13.09
N ARG A 32 -6.00 -3.33 -13.88
CA ARG A 32 -5.02 -4.18 -14.55
C ARG A 32 -4.13 -4.91 -13.54
N ALA A 33 -3.62 -4.22 -12.53
CA ALA A 33 -2.77 -4.82 -11.50
C ALA A 33 -3.50 -5.97 -10.80
N TYR A 34 -4.70 -5.75 -10.30
CA TYR A 34 -5.43 -6.77 -9.54
C TYR A 34 -6.08 -7.87 -10.40
N SER A 35 -6.39 -7.61 -11.68
CA SER A 35 -6.97 -8.64 -12.56
C SER A 35 -5.93 -9.52 -13.28
N LYS A 36 -4.67 -9.07 -13.40
CA LYS A 36 -3.62 -9.79 -14.13
C LYS A 36 -2.47 -10.27 -13.26
N ILE A 37 -2.14 -9.50 -12.22
CA ILE A 37 -0.94 -9.72 -11.38
C ILE A 37 -1.35 -10.13 -9.97
N GLY A 38 -2.41 -9.54 -9.43
CA GLY A 38 -2.98 -9.84 -8.12
C GLY A 38 -2.41 -9.00 -6.97
N PHE A 39 -1.40 -8.18 -7.23
CA PHE A 39 -0.75 -7.33 -6.22
C PHE A 39 -0.07 -6.11 -6.85
N ALA A 40 0.15 -5.07 -6.05
CA ALA A 40 0.83 -3.82 -6.41
C ALA A 40 1.42 -3.15 -5.16
N TYR A 41 2.40 -2.27 -5.35
CA TYR A 41 2.76 -1.25 -4.37
C TYR A 41 1.89 -0.01 -4.53
N ILE A 42 1.59 0.66 -3.42
CA ILE A 42 0.88 1.95 -3.41
C ILE A 42 1.82 3.00 -2.82
N VAL A 43 1.94 4.15 -3.48
CA VAL A 43 2.75 5.29 -3.03
C VAL A 43 1.90 6.55 -2.93
N ASN A 44 2.39 7.56 -2.21
CA ASN A 44 1.68 8.83 -1.96
C ASN A 44 0.25 8.65 -1.42
N HIS A 45 0.04 7.63 -0.58
CA HIS A 45 -1.25 7.29 0.04
C HIS A 45 -1.71 8.25 1.14
N SER A 46 -1.04 9.38 1.33
CA SER A 46 -1.33 10.41 2.34
C SER A 46 -1.37 9.89 3.79
N ILE A 47 -0.81 8.71 4.07
CA ILE A 47 -0.61 8.23 5.44
C ILE A 47 0.68 8.89 5.92
N ASP A 48 0.58 9.57 7.05
CA ASP A 48 1.71 10.26 7.68
C ASP A 48 2.87 9.30 7.95
N GLN A 49 4.08 9.71 7.56
CA GLN A 49 5.27 8.86 7.67
C GLN A 49 5.67 8.64 9.14
N CYS A 50 5.51 9.63 10.02
CA CYS A 50 5.76 9.49 11.44
C CYS A 50 4.77 8.50 12.08
N LEU A 51 3.51 8.46 11.61
CA LEU A 51 2.54 7.45 12.04
C LEU A 51 3.01 6.04 11.64
N VAL A 52 3.47 5.84 10.41
CA VAL A 52 3.98 4.54 9.94
C VAL A 52 5.18 4.10 10.81
N GLU A 53 6.16 4.97 11.01
CA GLU A 53 7.35 4.68 11.81
C GLU A 53 7.00 4.33 13.25
N ASN A 54 6.13 5.11 13.89
CA ASN A 54 5.65 4.85 15.24
C ASN A 54 4.91 3.51 15.34
N LEU A 55 4.06 3.18 14.35
CA LEU A 55 3.34 1.91 14.32
C LEU A 55 4.30 0.72 14.24
N PHE A 56 5.30 0.79 13.36
CA PHE A 56 6.32 -0.26 13.26
C PHE A 56 7.14 -0.38 14.54
N GLN A 57 7.50 0.74 15.17
CA GLN A 57 8.19 0.74 16.46
C GLN A 57 7.35 0.06 17.55
N LYS A 58 6.04 0.34 17.62
CA LYS A 58 5.13 -0.36 18.55
C LYS A 58 4.98 -1.84 18.25
N SER A 59 4.97 -2.23 16.98
CA SER A 59 5.00 -3.64 16.59
C SER A 59 6.27 -4.33 17.10
N CYS A 60 7.45 -3.71 16.93
CA CYS A 60 8.70 -4.23 17.47
C CYS A 60 8.65 -4.39 18.99
N GLU A 61 8.23 -3.35 19.72
CA GLU A 61 8.08 -3.38 21.18
C GLU A 61 7.17 -4.52 21.66
N PHE A 62 6.02 -4.70 21.00
CA PHE A 62 5.10 -5.80 21.33
C PHE A 62 5.76 -7.17 21.11
N HIS A 63 6.41 -7.38 19.96
CA HIS A 63 7.01 -8.68 19.65
C HIS A 63 8.22 -9.02 20.53
N SER A 64 8.90 -8.00 21.08
CA SER A 64 9.97 -8.15 22.08
C SER A 64 9.48 -8.60 23.46
N LEU A 65 8.18 -8.54 23.76
CA LEU A 65 7.63 -9.06 25.01
C LEU A 65 7.79 -10.59 25.11
N LEU A 66 7.87 -11.09 26.35
CA LEU A 66 7.78 -12.51 26.66
C LEU A 66 6.46 -13.10 26.14
N TYR A 67 6.47 -14.38 25.79
CA TYR A 67 5.30 -15.06 25.24
C TYR A 67 4.08 -14.94 26.17
N GLU A 68 4.26 -15.15 27.46
CA GLU A 68 3.20 -15.06 28.46
C GLU A 68 2.61 -13.64 28.55
N ALA A 69 3.42 -12.61 28.30
CA ALA A 69 2.94 -11.23 28.27
C ALA A 69 2.16 -10.91 26.98
N LYS A 70 2.49 -11.56 25.85
CA LYS A 70 1.77 -11.41 24.57
C LYS A 70 0.44 -12.15 24.52
N MET A 71 0.27 -13.19 25.35
CA MET A 71 -0.93 -14.02 25.42
C MET A 71 -1.94 -13.59 26.48
N LYS A 72 -1.71 -12.45 27.14
CA LYS A 72 -2.69 -11.79 28.03
C LYS A 72 -3.68 -10.99 27.21
#